data_AF-A0A9X3HU91-F1
#
_entry.id   AF-A0A9X3HU91-F1
#
_cell.length_a   1.000
_cell.length_b   1.000
_cell.length_c   1.000
_cell.angle_alpha   90.00
_cell.angle_beta   90.00
_cell.angle_gamma   90.00
#
_symmetry.space_group_name_H-M   'P 1'
#
loop_
_entity.id
_entity.type
_entity.pdbx_description
1 polymer ?
#
loop_
_entity_poly.entity_id
_entity_poly.type
_entity_poly.pdbx_seq_one_letter_code
_entity_poly.pdbx_strand_id
1 'polypeptide(L)' 'MIKQRANKYSDMCPCIGHCCLDDKDICVGCFRTLEQILNWNSLSELQKRQVLAECQQRKSLR' A
#
# COMPACT_ATOMS: atom_id res chain seq x y z
N MET A 1 -17.59 15.48 8.25
CA MET A 1 -17.54 15.02 6.85
C MET A 1 -16.32 14.14 6.61
N ILE A 2 -16.26 12.93 7.18
CA ILE A 2 -15.18 11.97 6.88
C ILE A 2 -15.86 10.62 6.64
N LYS A 3 -16.16 10.33 5.37
CA LYS A 3 -16.71 9.04 4.95
C LYS A 3 -15.62 7.98 5.12
N GLN A 4 -15.61 7.31 6.26
CA GLN A 4 -14.83 6.09 6.47
C GLN A 4 -15.38 5.01 5.53
N ARG A 5 -14.79 4.89 4.35
CA ARG A 5 -15.02 3.74 3.47
C ARG A 5 -14.25 2.56 4.07
N ALA A 6 -14.97 1.66 4.74
CA ALA A 6 -14.48 0.33 5.07
C ALA A 6 -14.02 -0.35 3.78
N ASN A 7 -12.70 -0.47 3.59
CA ASN A 7 -12.12 -1.00 2.37
C ASN A 7 -12.05 -2.53 2.47
N LYS A 8 -12.92 -3.16 1.69
CA LYS A 8 -13.17 -4.61 1.59
C LYS A 8 -12.03 -5.32 0.83
N TYR A 9 -10.78 -5.22 1.31
CA TYR A 9 -9.61 -5.87 0.70
C TYR A 9 -8.69 -6.46 1.76
N SER A 10 -9.23 -7.36 2.60
CA SER A 10 -8.50 -7.98 3.71
C SER A 10 -7.38 -8.95 3.30
N ASP A 11 -7.27 -9.34 2.03
CA ASP A 11 -6.28 -10.37 1.61
C ASP A 11 -5.11 -9.85 0.75
N MET A 12 -5.28 -8.72 0.03
CA MET A 12 -4.21 -8.16 -0.83
C MET A 12 -3.93 -6.67 -0.58
N CYS A 13 -4.65 -6.03 0.35
CA CYS A 13 -4.44 -4.63 0.69
C CYS A 13 -4.44 -4.49 2.22
N PRO A 14 -3.27 -4.60 2.87
CA PRO A 14 -3.16 -4.46 4.33
C PRO A 14 -3.28 -2.99 4.78
N CYS A 15 -4.11 -2.18 4.11
CA CYS A 15 -4.31 -0.78 4.45
C CYS A 15 -5.27 -0.69 5.64
N ILE A 16 -4.73 -0.41 6.82
CA ILE A 16 -5.48 -0.26 8.08
C ILE A 16 -6.28 1.06 8.17
N GLY A 17 -6.45 1.78 7.06
CA GLY A 17 -7.16 3.07 7.03
C GLY A 17 -6.40 4.23 7.67
N HIS A 18 -5.14 4.02 8.08
CA HIS A 18 -4.23 5.04 8.58
C HIS A 18 -3.01 5.11 7.65
N CYS A 19 -3.03 6.03 6.69
CA CYS A 19 -1.90 6.25 5.79
C CYS A 19 -1.02 7.36 6.37
N CYS A 20 0.08 6.98 7.00
CA CYS A 20 1.16 7.89 7.35
C CYS A 20 2.34 7.59 6.44
N LEU A 21 2.64 8.52 5.54
CA LEU A 21 3.82 8.46 4.69
C LEU A 21 5.03 8.96 5.49
N ASP A 22 6.19 8.35 5.27
CA ASP A 22 7.47 8.90 5.73
C ASP A 22 8.02 9.95 4.75
N ASP A 23 9.20 10.49 5.04
CA ASP A 23 9.88 11.49 4.19
C ASP A 23 10.27 10.97 2.79
N LYS A 24 10.11 9.67 2.54
CA LYS A 24 10.36 9.02 1.24
C LYS A 24 9.06 8.64 0.53
N ASP A 25 7.93 9.20 0.96
CA ASP A 25 6.60 8.87 0.46
C ASP A 25 6.25 7.39 0.61
N ILE A 26 6.82 6.70 1.61
CA ILE A 26 6.51 5.29 1.91
C ILE A 26 5.54 5.24 3.07
N CYS A 27 4.41 4.55 2.89
CA CYS A 27 3.46 4.33 3.97
C CYS A 27 4.10 3.44 5.04
N VAL A 28 4.22 3.94 6.27
CA VAL A 28 4.85 3.21 7.39
C VAL A 28 4.04 1.99 7.84
N GLY A 29 2.76 1.91 7.47
CA GLY A 29 1.89 0.78 7.78
C GLY A 29 1.93 -0.34 6.74
N CYS A 30 1.76 0.01 5.45
CA CYS A 30 1.67 -0.97 4.36
C CYS A 30 2.91 -1.05 3.47
N PHE A 31 3.93 -0.22 3.71
CA PHE A 31 5.22 -0.17 3.00
C PHE A 31 5.14 0.06 1.48
N ARG A 32 3.97 0.52 1.00
CA ARG A 32 3.77 0.99 -0.37
C ARG A 32 4.24 2.42 -0.50
N THR A 33 4.81 2.75 -1.65
CA THR A 33 5.07 4.15 -2.00
C THR A 33 3.77 4.86 -2.37
N LEU A 34 3.72 6.18 -2.23
CA LEU A 34 2.60 7.01 -2.66
C LEU A 34 2.27 6.77 -4.14
N GLU A 35 3.30 6.69 -5.00
CA GLU A 35 3.13 6.42 -6.42
C GLU A 35 2.48 5.05 -6.69
N GLN A 36 2.87 4.01 -5.93
CA GLN A 36 2.24 2.69 -6.01
C GLN A 36 0.78 2.72 -5.55
N ILE A 37 0.45 3.53 -4.54
CA ILE A 37 -0.92 3.72 -4.06
C ILE A 37 -1.77 4.43 -5.11
N LEU A 38 -1.25 5.52 -5.69
CA LEU A 38 -1.93 6.31 -6.72
C LEU A 38 -2.17 5.49 -8.00
N ASN A 39 -1.16 4.73 -8.43
CA ASN A 39 -1.22 3.95 -9.66
C ASN A 39 -1.83 2.55 -9.47
N TRP A 40 -2.19 2.13 -8.25
CA TRP A 40 -2.62 0.76 -7.96
C TRP A 40 -3.75 0.24 -8.88
N ASN A 41 -4.73 1.08 -9.20
CA ASN A 41 -5.84 0.72 -10.09
C ASN A 41 -5.41 0.61 -11.57
N SER A 42 -4.31 1.26 -11.94
CA SER A 42 -3.74 1.26 -13.29
C SER A 42 -2.67 0.18 -13.47
N LEU A 43 -2.18 -0.43 -12.39
CA LEU A 43 -1.19 -1.50 -12.44
C LEU A 43 -1.80 -2.81 -12.98
N SER A 44 -1.01 -3.52 -13.78
CA SER A 44 -1.32 -4.90 -14.17
C SER A 44 -1.17 -5.87 -12.99
N GLU A 45 -1.78 -7.06 -13.08
CA GLU A 45 -1.68 -8.09 -12.03
C GLU A 45 -0.23 -8.52 -11.74
N LEU A 46 0.65 -8.47 -12.74
CA LEU A 46 2.08 -8.73 -12.55
C LEU A 46 2.73 -7.62 -11.71
N GLN A 47 2.47 -6.36 -12.05
CA GLN A 47 3.00 -5.21 -11.32
C GLN A 47 2.46 -5.14 -9.89
N LYS A 48 1.16 -5.43 -9.68
CA LYS A 48 0.58 -5.53 -8.34
C LYS A 48 1.30 -6.56 -7.48
N ARG A 49 1.64 -7.72 -8.05
CA ARG A 49 2.44 -8.76 -7.35
C ARG A 49 3.85 -8.29 -7.03
N GLN A 50 4.51 -7.57 -7.94
CA GLN A 50 5.83 -6.99 -7.67
C GLN A 50 5.78 -5.97 -6.54
N VAL A 51 4.82 -5.05 -6.56
CA VAL A 51 4.61 -4.07 -5.49
C VAL A 51 4.39 -4.77 -4.14
N LEU A 52 3.59 -5.84 -4.12
CA LEU A 52 3.38 -6.63 -2.90
C LEU A 52 4.66 -7.29 -2.39
N ALA A 53 5.46 -7.89 -3.28
CA ALA A 53 6.73 -8.49 -2.94
C ALA A 53 7.73 -7.46 -2.39
N GLU A 54 7.82 -6.28 -3.02
CA GLU A 54 8.64 -5.17 -2.52
C GLU A 54 8.18 -4.69 -1.14
N CYS A 55 6.87 -4.58 -0.91
CA CYS A 55 6.33 -4.20 0.39
C CYS A 55 6.68 -5.22 1.47
N GLN A 56 6.59 -6.52 1.15
CA GLN A 56 7.02 -7.59 2.05
C GLN A 56 8.53 -7.53 2.34
N GLN A 57 9.33 -7.28 1.31
CA GLN A 57 10.78 -7.15 1.46
C GLN A 57 11.14 -5.94 2.34
N ARG A 58 10.53 -4.77 2.11
CA ARG A 58 10.70 -3.58 2.96
C ARG A 58 10.26 -3.84 4.40
N LYS A 59 9.17 -4.59 4.59
CA LYS A 59 8.71 -4.99 5.92
C LYS A 59 9.70 -5.93 6.63
N SER A 60 10.37 -6.84 5.90
CA SER A 60 11.39 -7.73 6.49
C SER A 60 12.72 -7.04 6.84
N LEU A 61 13.00 -5.87 6.24
CA LEU A 61 14.22 -5.10 6.43
C LEU A 61 14.13 -4.10 7.60
N ARG A 62 12.97 -3.96 8.24
CA ARG A 62 12.70 -3.08 9.39
C ARG A 62 12.32 -3.89 10.61
#